data_AF-A0A3Q4G6K1-F1
#
_entry.id   AF-A0A3Q4G6K1-F1
#
_cell.length_a   1.000
_cell.length_b   1.000
_cell.length_c   1.000
_cell.angle_alpha   90.00
_cell.angle_beta   90.00
_cell.angle_gamma   90.00
#
_symmetry.space_group_name_H-M   'P 1'
#
loop_
_entity.id
_entity.type
_entity.pdbx_description
1 polymer ?
#
loop_
_entity_poly.entity_id
_entity_poly.type
_entity_poly.pdbx_seq_one_letter_code
_entity_poly.pdbx_strand_id
1 'polypeptide(L)'
;MASAGLQILGIILAVIGFFGDIITCALPLWKVSAFIGNNIVTAQVFWEGLWMNCVMQSTGQMQCKVYDSMLALPQDLQAARALVVISILVTLMGLLLAIAGGKCTNCIEEETAKSKVAIAAGVVFIIAGIVCIIPCSISTLSVSVKA
;
A
#
# COMPACT_ATOMS: atom_id res chain seq x y z
N MET A 1 -25.17 -19.58 9.66
CA MET A 1 -24.56 -19.61 8.31
C MET A 1 -24.27 -18.18 7.88
N ALA A 2 -23.03 -17.83 7.54
CA ALA A 2 -22.76 -16.51 6.97
C ALA A 2 -23.54 -16.35 5.66
N SER A 3 -24.27 -15.25 5.52
CA SER A 3 -25.02 -14.90 4.31
C SER A 3 -24.06 -14.88 3.12
N ALA A 4 -24.42 -15.55 2.02
CA ALA A 4 -23.63 -15.55 0.79
C ALA A 4 -23.34 -14.12 0.31
N GLY A 5 -24.27 -13.18 0.53
CA GLY A 5 -24.09 -11.78 0.19
C GLY A 5 -22.94 -11.10 0.94
N LEU A 6 -22.73 -11.44 2.22
CA LEU A 6 -21.65 -10.84 3.02
C LEU A 6 -20.27 -11.36 2.60
N GLN A 7 -20.16 -12.63 2.22
CA GLN A 7 -18.92 -13.19 1.65
C GLN A 7 -18.57 -12.54 0.32
N ILE A 8 -19.55 -12.35 -0.57
CA ILE A 8 -19.33 -11.71 -1.88
C ILE A 8 -18.88 -10.27 -1.69
N LEU A 9 -19.56 -9.52 -0.81
CA LEU A 9 -19.21 -8.14 -0.50
C LEU A 9 -17.79 -8.03 0.10
N GLY A 10 -17.41 -8.97 0.98
CA GLY A 10 -16.05 -9.06 1.52
C GLY A 10 -14.98 -9.31 0.45
N ILE A 11 -15.24 -10.20 -0.51
CA ILE A 11 -14.31 -10.47 -1.62
C ILE A 11 -14.16 -9.23 -2.52
N ILE A 12 -15.25 -8.53 -2.83
CA ILE A 12 -15.20 -7.30 -3.64
C ILE A 12 -14.36 -6.23 -2.95
N LEU A 13 -14.59 -5.99 -1.65
CA LEU A 13 -13.80 -5.05 -0.87
C LEU A 13 -12.32 -5.43 -0.80
N ALA A 14 -12.02 -6.73 -0.64
CA ALA A 14 -10.65 -7.24 -0.65
C ALA A 14 -9.93 -7.00 -1.99
N VAL A 15 -10.63 -7.19 -3.11
CA VAL A 15 -10.07 -6.91 -4.45
C VAL A 15 -9.79 -5.42 -4.62
N ILE A 16 -10.72 -4.55 -4.21
CA ILE A 16 -10.53 -3.09 -4.24
C ILE A 16 -9.32 -2.69 -3.37
N GLY A 17 -9.21 -3.25 -2.16
CA GLY A 17 -8.08 -3.02 -1.26
C GLY A 17 -6.75 -3.45 -1.88
N PHE A 18 -6.70 -4.61 -2.53
CA PHE A 18 -5.51 -5.11 -3.22
C PHE A 18 -5.05 -4.17 -4.34
N PHE A 19 -5.97 -3.67 -5.16
CA PHE A 19 -5.64 -2.65 -6.17
C PHE A 19 -5.18 -1.34 -5.53
N GLY A 20 -5.79 -0.94 -4.41
CA GLY A 20 -5.38 0.22 -3.62
C GLY A 20 -3.92 0.12 -3.12
N ASP A 21 -3.51 -1.04 -2.61
CA ASP A 21 -2.13 -1.30 -2.18
C ASP A 21 -1.14 -1.19 -3.35
N ILE A 22 -1.48 -1.75 -4.52
CA ILE A 22 -0.65 -1.66 -5.73
C ILE A 22 -0.49 -0.20 -6.19
N ILE A 23 -1.60 0.55 -6.22
CA ILE A 23 -1.60 1.96 -6.63
C ILE A 23 -0.76 2.80 -5.65
N THR A 24 -0.92 2.57 -4.34
CA THR A 24 -0.15 3.25 -3.29
C THR A 24 1.35 2.93 -3.41
N CYS A 25 1.71 1.71 -3.79
CA CYS A 25 3.09 1.31 -4.04
C CYS A 25 3.69 2.04 -5.26
N ALA A 26 2.92 2.21 -6.34
CA ALA A 26 3.41 2.80 -7.59
C ALA A 26 3.45 4.34 -7.58
N LEU A 27 2.54 5.00 -6.85
CA LEU A 27 2.40 6.46 -6.88
C LEU A 27 3.55 7.18 -6.16
N PRO A 28 4.14 8.23 -6.76
CA PRO A 28 5.20 9.01 -6.12
C PRO A 28 4.68 10.14 -5.24
N LEU A 29 3.58 9.89 -4.52
CA LEU A 29 2.84 10.89 -3.73
C LEU A 29 3.01 10.70 -2.22
N TRP A 30 4.04 9.93 -1.81
CA TRP A 30 4.25 9.57 -0.41
C TRP A 30 4.65 10.77 0.46
N LYS A 31 5.52 11.63 -0.06
CA LYS A 31 5.93 12.85 0.62
C LYS A 31 6.10 13.99 -0.37
N VAL A 32 5.45 15.11 -0.06
CA VAL A 32 5.57 16.34 -0.85
C VAL A 32 6.31 17.36 0.00
N SER A 33 7.39 17.92 -0.52
CA SER A 33 8.19 18.94 0.16
C SER A 33 8.41 20.11 -0.79
N ALA A 34 7.99 21.30 -0.37
CA ALA A 34 8.15 22.52 -1.14
C ALA A 34 9.20 23.41 -0.44
N PHE A 35 10.32 23.66 -1.11
CA PHE A 35 11.31 24.62 -0.60
C PHE A 35 11.01 26.00 -1.16
N ILE A 36 10.36 26.85 -0.36
CA ILE A 36 10.18 28.28 -0.63
C ILE A 36 11.11 29.06 0.31
N GLY A 37 12.36 29.26 -0.11
CA GLY A 37 13.30 30.18 0.55
C GLY A 37 13.41 31.51 -0.19
N ASN A 38 13.95 32.56 0.46
CA ASN A 38 14.10 33.95 -0.02
C ASN A 38 14.83 34.16 -1.38
N ASN A 39 15.27 33.11 -2.07
CA ASN A 39 15.85 33.19 -3.41
C ASN A 39 14.92 32.48 -4.42
N ILE A 40 14.25 33.30 -5.23
CA ILE A 40 13.28 32.91 -6.27
C ILE A 40 13.88 31.98 -7.35
N VAL A 41 15.20 31.88 -7.43
CA VAL A 41 15.95 31.12 -8.44
C VAL A 41 15.97 29.60 -8.18
N THR A 42 15.57 29.12 -7.00
CA THR A 42 15.52 27.68 -6.67
C THR A 42 14.23 27.26 -5.95
N ALA A 43 13.06 27.81 -6.32
CA ALA A 43 11.80 27.28 -5.83
C ALA A 43 11.54 25.91 -6.49
N GLN A 44 11.69 24.84 -5.72
CA GLN A 44 11.56 23.46 -6.19
C GLN A 44 10.55 22.71 -5.33
N VAL A 45 9.59 22.03 -5.97
CA VAL A 45 8.66 21.13 -5.31
C VAL A 45 9.12 19.69 -5.55
N PHE A 46 9.45 18.99 -4.48
CA PHE A 46 9.85 17.60 -4.49
C PHE A 46 8.66 16.70 -4.16
N TRP A 47 8.44 15.71 -5.02
CA TRP A 47 7.50 14.62 -4.86
C TRP A 47 8.32 13.35 -4.67
N GLU A 48 8.45 12.93 -3.42
CA GLU A 48 9.19 11.73 -3.05
C GLU A 48 8.22 10.54 -3.06
N GLY A 49 8.46 9.64 -3.99
CA GLY A 49 7.76 8.38 -4.09
C GLY A 49 8.48 7.22 -3.46
N LEU A 50 7.77 6.10 -3.41
CA LEU A 50 8.32 4.86 -2.93
C LEU A 50 9.35 4.27 -3.91
N TRP A 51 9.33 4.56 -5.22
CA TRP A 51 10.32 3.99 -6.18
C TRP A 51 11.02 5.04 -7.05
N MET A 52 10.44 6.23 -7.15
CA MET A 52 10.96 7.35 -7.95
C MET A 52 10.76 8.64 -7.17
N ASN A 53 11.59 9.65 -7.46
CA ASN A 53 11.34 11.02 -7.05
C ASN A 53 11.09 11.89 -8.28
N CYS A 54 10.19 12.85 -8.14
CA CYS A 54 9.94 13.86 -9.16
C CYS A 54 10.18 15.23 -8.57
N VAL A 55 10.96 16.07 -9.27
CA VAL A 55 11.19 17.45 -8.90
C VAL A 55 10.56 18.37 -9.95
N MET A 56 9.80 19.35 -9.49
CA MET A 56 9.27 20.43 -10.32
C MET A 56 10.07 21.68 -10.04
N GLN A 57 10.82 22.15 -11.05
CA GLN A 57 11.63 23.37 -10.96
C GLN A 57 10.84 24.60 -11.44
N SER A 58 11.24 25.80 -11.01
CA SER A 58 10.61 27.07 -11.42
C SER A 58 10.67 27.35 -12.93
N THR A 59 11.56 26.65 -13.66
CA THR A 59 11.68 26.66 -15.12
C THR A 59 10.58 25.89 -15.85
N GLY A 60 9.63 25.29 -15.11
CA GLY A 60 8.50 24.52 -15.65
C GLY A 60 8.85 23.10 -16.11
N GLN A 61 10.11 22.67 -15.92
CA GLN A 61 10.55 21.32 -16.23
C GLN A 61 10.25 20.38 -15.04
N MET A 62 9.55 19.28 -15.31
CA MET A 62 9.36 18.18 -14.37
C MET A 62 10.37 17.08 -14.69
N GLN A 63 11.28 16.81 -13.76
CA GLN A 63 12.24 15.72 -13.89
C GLN A 63 11.92 14.62 -12.89
N CYS A 64 11.53 13.46 -13.38
CA CYS A 64 11.38 12.25 -12.57
C CYS A 64 12.62 11.37 -12.72
N LYS A 65 13.20 10.97 -11.60
CA LYS A 65 14.34 10.06 -11.57
C LYS A 65 14.00 8.85 -10.69
N VAL A 66 14.36 7.66 -11.17
CA VAL A 66 14.29 6.42 -10.37
C VAL A 66 15.50 6.38 -9.45
N TYR A 67 15.32 5.93 -8.21
CA TYR A 67 16.44 5.82 -7.28
C TYR A 67 17.44 4.73 -7.75
N ASP A 68 18.61 5.15 -8.22
CA ASP A 68 19.68 4.26 -8.73
C ASP A 68 20.32 3.40 -7.62
N SER A 69 20.21 3.80 -6.36
CA SER A 69 20.83 3.10 -5.23
C SER A 69 19.96 3.18 -3.98
N MET A 70 19.52 2.02 -3.50
CA MET A 70 18.63 1.90 -2.32
C MET A 70 19.33 2.28 -1.00
N LEU A 71 20.66 2.37 -0.99
CA LEU A 71 21.48 2.50 0.23
C LEU A 71 21.67 3.96 0.70
N ALA A 72 21.28 4.95 -0.09
CA ALA A 72 21.36 6.37 0.25
C ALA A 72 19.99 7.00 0.60
N LEU A 73 18.94 6.17 0.68
CA LEU A 73 17.58 6.62 0.94
C LEU A 73 17.32 6.71 2.45
N PRO A 74 16.53 7.67 2.95
CA PRO A 74 16.15 7.73 4.36
C PRO A 74 15.53 6.40 4.83
N GLN A 75 15.95 5.93 6.02
CA GLN A 75 15.54 4.65 6.59
C GLN A 75 14.02 4.47 6.67
N ASP A 76 13.27 5.56 6.89
CA ASP A 76 11.81 5.55 6.92
C ASP A 76 11.20 5.10 5.58
N LEU A 77 11.76 5.54 4.45
CA LEU A 77 11.28 5.16 3.12
C LEU A 77 11.64 3.71 2.78
N GLN A 78 12.80 3.24 3.26
CA GLN A 78 13.21 1.84 3.09
C GLN A 78 12.32 0.89 3.91
N ALA A 79 11.99 1.26 5.15
CA ALA A 79 11.05 0.53 5.99
C ALA A 79 9.65 0.51 5.37
N ALA A 80 9.17 1.65 4.86
CA ALA A 80 7.88 1.75 4.18
C ALA A 80 7.80 0.82 2.95
N ARG A 81 8.86 0.75 2.12
CA ARG A 81 8.95 -0.19 0.98
C ARG A 81 8.73 -1.63 1.42
N ALA A 82 9.49 -2.08 2.42
CA ALA A 82 9.41 -3.45 2.90
C ALA A 82 8.00 -3.78 3.41
N LEU A 83 7.42 -2.88 4.21
CA LEU A 83 6.08 -3.08 4.79
C LEU A 83 4.97 -3.11 3.72
N VAL A 84 5.03 -2.22 2.72
CA VAL A 84 4.06 -2.21 1.61
C VAL A 84 4.17 -3.47 0.75
N VAL A 85 5.39 -3.92 0.44
CA VAL A 85 5.60 -5.16 -0.32
C VAL A 85 5.09 -6.38 0.47
N ILE A 86 5.36 -6.44 1.77
CA ILE A 86 4.83 -7.51 2.64
C ILE A 86 3.29 -7.45 2.68
N SER A 87 2.69 -6.26 2.81
CA SER A 87 1.23 -6.09 2.75
C SER A 87 0.64 -6.68 1.47
N ILE A 88 1.21 -6.33 0.31
CA ILE A 88 0.74 -6.84 -0.99
C ILE A 88 0.80 -8.37 -1.04
N LEU A 89 1.88 -8.99 -0.55
CA LEU A 89 2.02 -10.45 -0.53
C LEU A 89 1.00 -11.12 0.40
N VAL A 90 0.79 -10.55 1.59
CA VAL A 90 -0.17 -11.09 2.57
C VAL A 90 -1.60 -10.92 2.06
N THR A 91 -1.94 -9.77 1.46
CA THR A 91 -3.25 -9.50 0.84
C THR A 91 -3.50 -10.46 -0.33
N LEU A 92 -2.49 -10.74 -1.15
CA LEU A 92 -2.58 -11.72 -2.24
C LEU A 92 -2.88 -13.14 -1.70
N MET A 93 -2.17 -13.55 -0.64
CA MET A 93 -2.39 -14.85 -0.01
C MET A 93 -3.77 -14.94 0.66
N GLY A 94 -4.22 -13.86 1.30
CA GLY A 94 -5.59 -13.74 1.83
C GLY A 94 -6.65 -13.86 0.73
N LEU A 95 -6.41 -13.28 -0.45
CA LEU A 95 -7.34 -13.35 -1.58
C LEU A 95 -7.47 -14.77 -2.13
N LEU A 96 -6.35 -15.49 -2.25
CA LEU A 96 -6.37 -16.91 -2.65
C LEU A 96 -7.16 -17.76 -1.65
N LEU A 97 -6.96 -17.54 -0.35
CA LEU A 97 -7.71 -18.23 0.70
C LEU A 97 -9.20 -17.87 0.69
N ALA A 98 -9.56 -16.61 0.43
CA ALA A 98 -10.95 -16.17 0.31
C ALA A 98 -11.66 -16.80 -0.90
N ILE A 99 -10.97 -16.95 -2.03
CA ILE A 99 -11.50 -17.64 -3.22
C ILE A 99 -11.70 -19.13 -2.94
N ALA A 100 -10.73 -19.78 -2.28
CA ALA A 100 -10.83 -21.20 -1.90
C ALA A 100 -11.92 -21.48 -0.86
N GLY A 101 -12.18 -20.54 0.05
CA GLY A 101 -13.23 -20.63 1.08
C GLY A 101 -14.63 -20.19 0.60
N GLY A 102 -14.76 -19.68 -0.63
CA GLY A 102 -16.03 -19.23 -1.19
C GLY A 102 -16.99 -20.37 -1.53
N LYS A 103 -18.30 -20.15 -1.34
CA LYS A 103 -19.34 -21.15 -1.69
C LYS A 103 -19.38 -21.49 -3.18
N CYS A 104 -18.89 -20.61 -4.05
CA CYS A 104 -18.85 -20.79 -5.50
C CYS A 104 -17.72 -21.72 -5.98
N THR A 105 -16.76 -22.05 -5.11
CA THR A 105 -15.58 -22.88 -5.45
C THR A 105 -15.69 -24.23 -4.76
N ASN A 106 -15.69 -25.32 -5.53
CA ASN A 106 -15.76 -26.69 -5.01
C ASN A 106 -14.37 -27.30 -4.74
N CYS A 107 -13.46 -26.55 -4.12
CA CYS A 107 -12.14 -27.06 -3.73
C CYS A 107 -12.16 -27.88 -2.43
N ILE A 108 -13.21 -27.73 -1.62
CA ILE A 108 -13.37 -28.40 -0.30
C ILE A 108 -14.82 -28.87 -0.19
N GLU A 109 -15.06 -30.17 -0.09
CA GLU A 109 -16.42 -30.73 0.08
C GLU A 109 -16.99 -30.49 1.49
N GLU A 110 -16.12 -30.39 2.51
CA GLU A 110 -16.49 -30.14 3.89
C GLU A 110 -16.91 -28.67 4.16
N GLU A 111 -18.20 -28.43 4.47
CA GLU A 111 -18.72 -27.10 4.81
C GLU A 111 -18.07 -26.48 6.05
N THR A 112 -17.67 -27.31 7.01
CA THR A 112 -17.02 -26.87 8.26
C THR A 112 -15.60 -26.35 7.99
N ALA A 113 -14.85 -27.04 7.13
CA ALA A 113 -13.52 -26.63 6.69
C ALA A 113 -13.60 -25.34 5.86
N LYS A 114 -14.58 -25.21 4.95
CA LYS A 114 -14.84 -23.98 4.19
C LYS A 114 -15.07 -22.77 5.09
N SER A 115 -15.89 -22.91 6.14
CA SER A 115 -16.13 -21.81 7.09
C SER A 115 -14.86 -21.42 7.85
N LYS A 116 -14.05 -22.38 8.29
CA LYS A 116 -12.78 -22.09 8.97
C LYS A 116 -11.78 -21.37 8.06
N VAL A 117 -11.67 -21.80 6.80
CA VAL A 117 -10.80 -21.16 5.81
C VAL A 117 -11.26 -19.73 5.50
N ALA A 118 -12.57 -19.50 5.35
CA ALA A 118 -13.11 -18.16 5.12
C ALA A 118 -12.85 -17.21 6.32
N ILE A 119 -12.98 -17.70 7.56
CA ILE A 119 -12.64 -16.93 8.76
C ILE A 119 -11.14 -16.62 8.80
N ALA A 120 -10.29 -17.62 8.53
CA ALA A 120 -8.84 -17.44 8.48
C ALA A 120 -8.43 -16.41 7.42
N ALA A 121 -9.03 -16.45 6.23
CA ALA A 121 -8.80 -15.45 5.19
C ALA A 121 -9.14 -14.03 5.67
N GLY A 122 -10.28 -13.85 6.36
CA GLY A 122 -10.67 -12.57 6.96
C GLY A 122 -9.65 -12.05 7.98
N VAL A 123 -9.12 -12.92 8.85
CA VAL A 123 -8.08 -12.53 9.83
C VAL A 123 -6.80 -12.09 9.11
N VAL A 124 -6.39 -12.82 8.07
CA VAL A 124 -5.21 -12.47 7.27
C VAL A 124 -5.39 -11.10 6.59
N PHE A 125 -6.57 -10.79 6.07
CA PHE A 125 -6.88 -9.46 5.51
C PHE A 125 -6.82 -8.34 6.54
N ILE A 126 -7.31 -8.58 7.77
CA ILE A 126 -7.21 -7.59 8.85
C ILE A 126 -5.75 -7.31 9.19
N ILE A 127 -4.92 -8.36 9.30
CA ILE A 127 -3.49 -8.23 9.56
C ILE A 127 -2.82 -7.45 8.42
N ALA A 128 -3.11 -7.77 7.16
CA ALA A 128 -2.57 -7.06 6.00
C ALA A 128 -2.93 -5.57 6.02
N GLY A 129 -4.20 -5.23 6.31
CA GLY A 129 -4.65 -3.85 6.43
C GLY A 129 -3.91 -3.07 7.52
N ILE A 130 -3.68 -3.69 8.68
CA ILE A 130 -2.89 -3.08 9.76
C ILE A 130 -1.44 -2.82 9.31
N VAL A 131 -0.83 -3.81 8.64
CA VAL A 131 0.55 -3.69 8.12
C VAL A 131 0.67 -2.58 7.07
N CYS A 132 -0.37 -2.32 6.26
CA CYS A 132 -0.40 -1.21 5.31
C CYS A 132 -0.57 0.17 5.98
N ILE A 133 -1.36 0.25 7.06
CA ILE A 133 -1.61 1.52 7.77
C ILE A 133 -0.37 2.00 8.53
N ILE A 134 0.44 1.09 9.09
CA ILE A 134 1.66 1.42 9.84
C ILE A 134 2.61 2.35 9.05
N PRO A 135 3.11 1.99 7.85
CA PRO A 135 4.03 2.86 7.10
C PRO A 135 3.39 4.18 6.69
N CYS A 136 2.09 4.21 6.37
CA CYS A 136 1.37 5.46 6.10
C CYS A 136 1.36 6.38 7.33
N SER A 137 1.08 5.85 8.51
CA SER A 137 1.03 6.63 9.77
C SER A 137 2.39 7.15 10.21
N ILE A 138 3.47 6.38 10.01
CA ILE A 138 4.84 6.81 10.31
C ILE A 138 5.27 7.89 9.31
N SER A 139 4.96 7.70 8.02
CA SER A 139 5.31 8.65 6.96
C SER A 139 4.65 10.01 7.22
N THR A 140 3.36 10.04 7.56
CA THR A 140 2.67 11.30 7.88
C THR A 140 3.22 11.95 9.15
N LEU A 141 3.48 11.19 10.21
CA LEU A 141 4.06 11.72 11.45
C LEU A 141 5.45 12.33 11.21
N SER A 142 6.30 11.67 10.41
CA SER A 142 7.65 12.17 10.08
C SER A 142 7.62 13.50 9.32
N VAL A 143 6.60 13.72 8.49
CA VAL A 143 6.40 14.98 7.77
C VAL A 143 5.95 16.10 8.71
N SER A 144 5.02 15.81 9.64
CA SER A 144 4.53 16.82 10.60
C SER A 144 5.59 17.29 11.60
N VAL A 145 6.62 16.49 11.91
CA VAL A 145 7.71 16.89 12.82
C VAL A 145 8.78 17.75 12.11
N LYS A 146 8.83 17.72 10.78
CA LYS A 146 9.85 18.42 9.98
C LYS A 146 9.37 19.74 9.35
N ALA A 147 8.05 20.01 9.39
CA ALA A 147 7.43 21.27 8.98
C ALA A 147 7.45 22.29 10.12
#